data_AF-A0A2N1TLJ7-F1
#
_entry.id   AF-A0A2N1TLJ7-F1
#
_cell.length_a   1.000
_cell.length_b   1.000
_cell.length_c   1.000
_cell.angle_alpha   90.00
_cell.angle_beta   90.00
_cell.angle_gamma   90.00
#
_symmetry.space_group_name_H-M   'P 1'
#
loop_
_entity.id
_entity.type
_entity.pdbx_description
1 polymer ?
#
loop_
_entity_poly.entity_id
_entity_poly.type
_entity_poly.pdbx_seq_one_letter_code
_entity_poly.pdbx_strand_id
1 'polypeptide(L)'
;MGYCKRRGYCCQDVRLAESPDLLQTAYEFWLKSPKIDPKFSEIYLIYPMLAFKFEKPEEDLPYHYICKHFTHDNEGTPTCSIHPIRPRMCRDFPYYDDVEHLDRTGPLSPYEGCGYNDSDEEPVQGR
;
A
#
# COMPACT_ATOMS: atom_id res chain seq x y z
N MET A 1 8.28 3.08 -21.15
CA MET A 1 8.77 2.09 -20.18
C MET A 1 7.87 2.16 -18.95
N GLY A 2 6.70 1.50 -18.99
CA GLY A 2 5.79 1.48 -17.84
C GLY A 2 6.20 0.36 -16.89
N TYR A 3 6.79 0.72 -15.75
CA TYR A 3 7.25 -0.25 -14.75
C TYR A 3 6.48 -0.09 -13.44
N CYS A 4 5.39 -0.85 -13.28
CA CYS A 4 5.29 -1.73 -12.12
C CYS A 4 4.13 -2.75 -12.28
N LYS A 5 4.43 -4.00 -11.91
CA LYS A 5 3.45 -5.07 -11.64
C LYS A 5 3.85 -5.96 -10.46
N ARG A 6 5.11 -5.97 -9.99
CA ARG A 6 5.57 -6.75 -8.82
C ARG A 6 6.69 -6.09 -8.01
N ARG A 7 6.95 -4.78 -8.21
CA ARG A 7 8.19 -4.15 -7.71
C ARG A 7 8.13 -3.61 -6.28
N GLY A 8 6.93 -3.59 -5.69
CA GLY A 8 6.71 -3.15 -4.32
C GLY A 8 7.13 -1.70 -4.08
N TYR A 9 7.06 -0.82 -5.09
CA TYR A 9 7.33 0.61 -4.91
C TYR A 9 6.41 1.21 -3.84
N CYS A 10 5.13 0.82 -3.85
CA CYS A 10 4.17 1.18 -2.82
C CYS A 10 4.57 0.68 -1.42
N CYS A 11 5.43 -0.33 -1.30
CA CYS A 11 5.95 -0.81 -0.02
C CYS A 11 7.29 -0.14 0.36
N GLN A 12 8.07 0.32 -0.63
CA GLN A 12 9.36 0.98 -0.42
C GLN A 12 9.23 2.49 -0.16
N ASP A 13 8.13 3.08 -0.60
CA ASP A 13 7.80 4.50 -0.50
C ASP A 13 6.29 4.69 -0.27
N VAL A 14 5.80 4.29 0.89
CA VAL A 14 4.42 4.54 1.33
C VAL A 14 4.32 6.02 1.71
N ARG A 15 3.57 6.81 0.95
CA ARG A 15 3.32 8.23 1.19
C ARG A 15 1.98 8.46 1.86
N LEU A 16 1.95 9.27 2.90
CA LEU A 16 0.77 9.60 3.69
C LEU A 16 0.69 11.10 3.96
N ALA A 17 -0.54 11.57 4.23
CA ALA A 17 -0.78 12.92 4.72
C ALA A 17 -0.45 13.05 6.22
N GLU A 18 -0.47 11.93 6.94
CA GLU A 18 -0.32 11.87 8.39
C GLU A 18 1.13 11.66 8.84
N SER A 19 1.53 12.43 9.86
CA SER A 19 2.85 12.33 10.49
C SER A 19 3.00 11.06 11.35
N PRO A 20 4.24 10.64 11.67
CA PRO A 20 4.47 9.47 12.51
C PRO A 20 3.81 9.56 13.89
N ASP A 21 3.83 10.75 14.50
CA ASP A 21 3.24 11.00 15.83
C ASP A 21 1.71 10.89 15.80
N LEU A 22 1.08 11.39 14.74
CA LEU A 22 -0.37 11.31 14.57
C LEU A 22 -0.80 9.85 14.36
N LEU A 23 -0.09 9.11 13.52
CA LEU A 23 -0.34 7.69 13.29
C LEU A 23 -0.14 6.86 14.58
N GLN A 24 0.91 7.15 15.34
CA GLN A 24 1.16 6.50 16.63
C GLN A 24 0.00 6.73 17.60
N THR A 25 -0.40 7.98 17.77
CA THR A 25 -1.49 8.37 18.67
C THR A 25 -2.80 7.68 18.29
N ALA A 26 -3.13 7.66 17.00
CA ALA A 26 -4.32 6.98 16.48
C ALA A 26 -4.28 5.46 16.73
N TYR A 27 -3.12 4.83 16.50
CA TYR A 27 -2.92 3.40 16.76
C TYR A 27 -3.03 3.04 18.25
N GLU A 28 -2.44 3.84 19.14
CA GLU A 28 -2.53 3.61 20.58
C GLU A 28 -3.96 3.81 21.12
N PHE A 29 -4.69 4.77 20.57
CA PHE A 29 -6.10 4.96 20.88
C PHE A 29 -6.95 3.76 20.42
N TRP A 30 -6.65 3.24 19.23
CA TRP A 30 -7.29 2.06 18.66
C TRP A 30 -7.09 0.82 19.53
N LEU A 31 -5.86 0.53 19.98
CA LEU A 31 -5.57 -0.59 20.89
C LEU A 31 -6.41 -0.56 22.18
N LYS A 32 -6.79 0.63 22.64
CA LYS A 32 -7.56 0.85 23.86
C LYS A 32 -9.08 0.83 23.63
N SER A 33 -9.53 0.78 22.37
CA SER A 33 -10.94 0.93 21.99
C SER A 33 -11.56 -0.42 21.59
N PRO A 34 -12.41 -1.04 22.44
CA PRO A 34 -12.95 -2.40 22.20
C PRO A 34 -14.03 -2.49 21.10
N LYS A 35 -14.43 -1.37 20.49
CA LYS A 35 -15.39 -1.30 19.39
C LYS A 35 -14.86 -0.36 18.33
N ILE A 36 -14.08 -0.90 17.40
CA ILE A 36 -13.49 -0.10 16.33
C ILE A 36 -14.53 0.04 15.22
N ASP A 37 -14.73 1.29 14.79
CA ASP A 37 -15.63 1.67 13.70
C ASP A 37 -15.22 0.92 12.41
N PRO A 38 -16.15 0.31 11.67
CA PRO A 38 -15.89 -0.20 10.33
C PRO A 38 -15.30 0.83 9.34
N LYS A 39 -15.46 2.13 9.62
CA LYS A 39 -14.85 3.25 8.87
C LYS A 39 -13.47 3.65 9.37
N PHE A 40 -12.95 2.97 10.39
CA PHE A 40 -11.59 3.19 10.86
C PHE A 40 -10.62 2.84 9.73
N SER A 41 -9.92 3.86 9.22
CA SER A 41 -9.06 3.74 8.05
C SER A 41 -8.03 2.63 8.27
N GLU A 42 -7.97 1.68 7.33
CA GLU A 42 -7.03 0.55 7.36
C GLU A 42 -5.57 1.02 7.52
N ILE A 43 -5.27 2.29 7.21
CA ILE A 43 -3.94 2.88 7.37
C ILE A 43 -3.41 2.81 8.81
N TYR A 44 -4.27 2.96 9.81
CA TYR A 44 -3.85 2.89 11.21
C TYR A 44 -3.59 1.44 11.65
N LEU A 45 -4.21 0.45 10.99
CA LEU A 45 -3.92 -0.97 11.22
C LEU A 45 -2.54 -1.35 10.68
N ILE A 46 -2.11 -0.71 9.60
CA ILE A 46 -0.80 -0.99 8.99
C ILE A 46 0.32 -0.14 9.56
N TYR A 47 0.04 0.90 10.34
CA TYR A 47 1.06 1.74 10.98
C TYR A 47 2.19 0.93 11.66
N PRO A 48 1.93 -0.13 12.45
CA PRO A 48 2.99 -0.93 13.05
C PRO A 48 3.94 -1.60 12.03
N MET A 49 3.51 -1.73 10.78
CA MET A 49 4.28 -2.28 9.67
C MET A 49 5.14 -1.21 8.97
N LEU A 50 4.91 0.07 9.23
CA LEU A 50 5.61 1.18 8.60
C LEU A 50 6.80 1.66 9.44
N ALA A 51 7.89 2.00 8.77
CA ALA A 51 9.03 2.70 9.33
C ALA A 51 9.16 4.05 8.60
N PHE A 52 9.19 5.14 9.35
CA PHE A 52 9.36 6.48 8.80
C PHE A 52 10.73 6.60 8.12
N LYS A 53 10.76 7.23 6.94
CA LYS A 53 11.99 7.51 6.18
C LYS A 53 12.36 8.98 6.27
N PHE A 54 11.47 9.85 5.79
CA PHE A 54 11.68 11.30 5.75
C PHE A 54 10.35 12.03 5.48
N GLU A 55 10.35 13.33 5.68
CA GLU A 55 9.27 14.24 5.33
C GLU A 55 9.72 15.15 4.17
N LYS A 56 8.80 15.42 3.26
CA LYS A 56 8.99 16.31 2.12
C LYS A 56 7.78 17.25 2.00
N PRO A 57 7.80 18.40 2.72
CA PRO A 57 6.62 19.26 2.91
C PRO A 57 6.00 19.83 1.63
N GLU A 58 6.74 19.85 0.53
CA GLU A 58 6.28 20.32 -0.77
C GLU A 58 5.41 19.31 -1.55
N GLU A 59 5.26 18.07 -1.08
CA GLU A 59 4.39 17.06 -1.69
C GLU A 59 3.00 17.02 -1.03
N ASP A 60 1.95 16.66 -1.80
CA ASP A 60 0.58 16.52 -1.28
C ASP A 60 0.46 15.42 -0.19
N LEU A 61 1.31 14.41 -0.27
CA LEU A 61 1.47 13.34 0.75
C LEU A 61 2.91 13.40 1.29
N PRO A 62 3.20 14.31 2.24
CA PRO A 62 4.57 14.71 2.57
C PRO A 62 5.34 13.68 3.40
N TYR A 63 4.67 12.71 4.03
CA TYR A 63 5.33 11.75 4.92
C TYR A 63 5.62 10.44 4.21
N HIS A 64 6.90 10.10 4.07
CA HIS A 64 7.36 8.90 3.39
C HIS A 64 7.77 7.82 4.39
N TYR A 65 7.28 6.61 4.15
CA TYR A 65 7.53 5.42 4.96
C TYR A 65 7.99 4.25 4.11
N ILE A 66 8.64 3.28 4.74
CA ILE A 66 8.92 1.95 4.18
C ILE A 66 8.19 0.88 4.99
N CYS A 67 7.61 -0.10 4.30
CA CYS A 67 7.05 -1.29 4.92
C CYS A 67 8.19 -2.22 5.39
N LYS A 68 8.20 -2.56 6.68
CA LYS A 68 9.17 -3.47 7.30
C LYS A 68 9.09 -4.91 6.78
N HIS A 69 7.97 -5.26 6.15
CA HIS A 69 7.72 -6.61 5.64
C HIS A 69 8.04 -6.76 4.16
N PHE A 70 8.40 -5.67 3.47
CA PHE A 70 8.90 -5.76 2.11
C PHE A 70 10.24 -6.49 2.09
N THR A 71 10.33 -7.53 1.27
CA THR A 71 11.54 -8.33 1.10
C THR A 71 11.62 -8.84 -0.34
N HIS A 72 12.66 -9.61 -0.65
CA HIS A 72 12.77 -10.37 -1.89
C HIS A 72 12.85 -11.86 -1.54
N ASP A 73 12.36 -12.71 -2.44
CA ASP A 73 12.57 -14.15 -2.35
C ASP A 73 13.95 -14.57 -2.88
N ASN A 74 14.19 -15.88 -2.95
CA ASN A 74 15.47 -16.45 -3.38
C ASN A 74 15.82 -16.16 -4.84
N GLU A 75 14.84 -15.78 -5.67
CA GLU A 75 15.03 -15.43 -7.07
C GLU A 75 15.19 -13.91 -7.27
N GLY A 76 15.16 -13.14 -6.17
CA GLY A 76 15.19 -11.69 -6.21
C GLY A 76 13.83 -11.08 -6.56
N THR A 77 12.75 -11.85 -6.49
CA THR A 77 11.39 -11.36 -6.75
C THR A 77 10.85 -10.65 -5.50
N PRO A 78 10.35 -9.40 -5.63
CA PRO A 78 9.81 -8.70 -4.47
C PRO A 78 8.58 -9.39 -3.89
N THR A 79 8.53 -9.50 -2.56
CA THR A 79 7.52 -10.25 -1.81
C THR A 79 7.28 -9.65 -0.43
N CYS A 80 6.32 -10.20 0.32
CA CYS A 80 5.95 -9.76 1.66
C CYS A 80 6.21 -10.88 2.68
N SER A 81 6.98 -10.58 3.73
CA SER A 81 7.36 -11.57 4.76
C SER A 81 6.19 -12.04 5.64
N ILE A 82 5.05 -11.35 5.61
CA ILE A 82 3.84 -11.70 6.38
C ILE A 82 2.65 -12.03 5.46
N HIS A 83 2.90 -12.48 4.23
CA HIS A 83 1.87 -12.74 3.22
C HIS A 83 0.61 -13.47 3.75
N PRO A 84 0.69 -14.52 4.60
CA PRO A 84 -0.49 -15.24 5.09
C PRO A 84 -1.44 -14.42 5.98
N ILE A 85 -0.95 -13.37 6.62
CA ILE A 85 -1.68 -12.58 7.63
C ILE A 85 -1.75 -11.09 7.26
N ARG A 86 -1.57 -10.77 5.98
CA ARG A 86 -1.54 -9.40 5.49
C ARG A 86 -2.89 -8.68 5.64
N PRO A 87 -2.88 -7.37 5.94
CA PRO A 87 -4.07 -6.52 5.91
C PRO A 87 -4.74 -6.51 4.53
N ARG A 88 -6.04 -6.17 4.45
CA ARG A 88 -6.80 -6.13 3.20
C ARG A 88 -6.16 -5.22 2.15
N MET A 89 -5.72 -4.01 2.52
CA MET A 89 -4.96 -3.10 1.66
C MET A 89 -3.71 -3.74 1.01
N CYS A 90 -3.11 -4.75 1.63
CA CYS A 90 -1.92 -5.43 1.13
C CYS A 90 -2.25 -6.78 0.47
N ARG A 91 -3.54 -7.15 0.40
CA ARG A 91 -4.01 -8.50 0.06
C ARG A 91 -3.70 -8.91 -1.37
N ASP A 92 -3.32 -8.02 -2.27
CA ASP A 92 -3.07 -8.44 -3.65
C ASP A 92 -1.57 -8.33 -4.01
N PHE A 93 -0.70 -7.91 -3.08
CA PHE A 93 0.75 -7.87 -3.32
C PHE A 93 1.46 -9.20 -2.96
N PRO A 94 2.33 -9.77 -3.81
CA PRO A 94 2.86 -9.21 -5.06
C PRO A 94 2.12 -9.63 -6.33
N TYR A 95 1.08 -10.45 -6.20
CA TYR A 95 0.33 -11.04 -7.31
C TYR A 95 -0.99 -10.30 -7.52
N TYR A 96 -0.95 -9.27 -8.34
CA TYR A 96 -2.13 -8.51 -8.77
C TYR A 96 -2.86 -9.16 -9.94
N ASP A 97 -2.61 -10.45 -10.18
CA ASP A 97 -3.26 -11.21 -11.25
C ASP A 97 -4.72 -11.47 -10.81
N ASP A 98 -5.69 -11.16 -11.69
CA ASP A 98 -7.15 -11.36 -11.51
C ASP A 98 -7.87 -10.48 -10.44
N VAL A 99 -7.39 -9.25 -10.18
CA VAL A 99 -8.06 -8.33 -9.25
C VAL A 99 -9.30 -7.66 -9.90
N GLU A 100 -10.44 -8.34 -9.95
CA GLU A 100 -11.73 -7.84 -10.51
C GLU A 100 -12.31 -6.58 -9.85
N HIS A 101 -11.68 -6.03 -8.80
CA HIS A 101 -12.33 -5.12 -7.83
C HIS A 101 -11.51 -3.90 -7.44
N LEU A 102 -10.68 -3.39 -8.34
CA LEU A 102 -10.07 -2.08 -8.14
C LEU A 102 -11.18 -1.02 -8.13
N ASP A 103 -11.31 -0.28 -7.02
CA ASP A 103 -12.30 0.79 -6.87
C ASP A 103 -12.11 1.82 -8.00
N ARG A 104 -12.99 1.75 -9.01
CA ARG A 104 -12.96 2.62 -10.20
C ARG A 104 -13.55 4.00 -9.96
N THR A 105 -14.07 4.24 -8.75
CA THR A 105 -14.73 5.50 -8.38
C THR A 105 -13.88 6.34 -7.44
N GLY A 106 -12.88 5.73 -6.80
CA GLY A 106 -11.88 6.39 -5.98
C GLY A 106 -10.76 7.04 -6.80
N PRO A 107 -9.93 7.89 -6.15
CA PRO A 107 -8.74 8.44 -6.77
C PRO A 107 -7.73 7.33 -7.10
N LEU A 108 -7.12 7.42 -8.29
CA LEU A 108 -6.03 6.53 -8.68
C LEU A 108 -4.86 6.65 -7.72
N SER A 109 -4.10 5.56 -7.59
CA SER A 109 -2.85 5.56 -6.84
C SER A 109 -1.86 6.54 -7.49
N PRO A 110 -1.15 7.38 -6.72
CA PRO A 110 -0.20 8.35 -7.26
C PRO A 110 1.10 7.71 -7.78
N TYR A 111 1.32 6.42 -7.56
CA TYR A 111 2.54 5.74 -7.99
C TYR A 111 2.45 5.29 -9.46
N GLU A 112 3.40 5.76 -10.26
CA GLU A 112 3.56 5.29 -11.65
C GLU A 112 3.78 3.77 -11.68
N GLY A 113 3.00 3.06 -12.50
CA GLY A 113 3.02 1.59 -12.56
C GLY A 113 2.34 0.89 -11.38
N CYS A 114 1.54 1.58 -10.57
CA CYS A 114 0.73 0.86 -9.58
C CYS A 114 -0.24 -0.08 -10.28
N GLY A 115 -0.18 -1.39 -10.00
CA GLY A 115 -1.11 -2.37 -10.58
C GLY A 115 -2.57 -2.11 -10.21
N TYR A 116 -2.82 -1.38 -9.11
CA TYR A 116 -4.16 -0.91 -8.75
C TYR A 116 -4.72 0.17 -9.70
N ASN A 117 -3.90 0.73 -10.59
CA ASN A 117 -4.32 1.67 -11.62
C ASN A 117 -4.54 1.00 -12.98
N ASP A 118 -4.22 -0.29 -13.13
CA ASP A 118 -4.38 -1.00 -14.40
C ASP A 118 -5.88 -1.25 -14.66
N SER A 119 -6.32 -1.02 -15.90
CA SER A 119 -7.67 -1.38 -16.34
C SER A 119 -7.75 -2.88 -16.68
N ASP A 120 -8.90 -3.50 -16.40
CA ASP A 120 -9.21 -4.91 -16.73
C ASP A 120 -9.34 -5.19 -18.25
N GLU A 121 -9.01 -4.22 -19.12
CA GLU A 121 -9.16 -4.40 -20.56
C GLU A 121 -8.07 -5.34 -21.09
N GLU A 122 -8.50 -6.53 -21.50
CA GLU A 122 -7.67 -7.41 -22.32
C GLU A 122 -7.11 -6.62 -23.51
N PRO A 123 -5.84 -6.82 -23.90
CA PRO A 123 -5.32 -6.20 -25.09
C PRO A 123 -6.22 -6.62 -26.26
N VAL A 124 -6.90 -5.64 -26.87
CA VAL A 124 -7.55 -5.84 -28.16
C VAL A 124 -6.46 -6.32 -29.10
N GLN A 125 -6.41 -7.63 -29.35
CA GLN A 125 -5.56 -8.20 -30.38
C GLN A 125 -6.05 -7.61 -31.70
N GLY A 126 -5.33 -6.57 -32.15
CA GLY A 126 -5.53 -5.95 -33.44
C GLY A 126 -5.46 -7.03 -34.52
N ARG A 127 -6.51 -7.09 -35.32
CA ARG A 127 -6.56 -7.84 -36.58
C ARG A 127 -5.66 -7.20 -37.63
#